data_AF-A0A5K0Z9B4-F1
#
_entry.id   AF-A0A5K0Z9B4-F1
#
_cell.length_a   1.000
_cell.length_b   1.000
_cell.length_c   1.000
_cell.angle_alpha   90.00
_cell.angle_beta   90.00
_cell.angle_gamma   90.00
#
_symmetry.space_group_name_H-M   'P 1'
#
loop_
_entity.id
_entity.type
_entity.pdbx_description
1 polymer ?
#
loop_
_entity_poly.entity_id
_entity_poly.type
_entity_poly.pdbx_seq_one_letter_code
_entity_poly.pdbx_strand_id
1 'polypeptide(L)'
;QLPQSLRVFYAAVIRNLLRDAWRRLNRELLSAQQQQQQTAFSRSFMNVALNIARVSQCMYDYEDGIGVLEHESMDRIYSLTAEPIQTA
;
A
#
# COMPACT_ATOMS: atom_id res chain seq x y z
N GLN A 1 -28.00 -9.97 1.87
CA GLN A 1 -26.56 -10.24 2.14
C GLN A 1 -26.05 -11.23 1.11
N LEU A 2 -24.82 -11.07 0.59
CA LEU A 2 -24.23 -12.02 -0.37
C LEU A 2 -23.93 -13.37 0.31
N PRO A 3 -24.09 -14.50 -0.40
CA PRO A 3 -23.58 -15.80 0.04
C PRO A 3 -22.09 -15.75 0.40
N GLN A 4 -21.69 -16.54 1.40
CA GLN A 4 -20.30 -16.59 1.87
C GLN A 4 -19.33 -16.95 0.74
N SER A 5 -19.72 -17.88 -0.16
CA SER A 5 -18.93 -18.27 -1.32
C SER A 5 -18.66 -17.10 -2.27
N LEU A 6 -19.65 -16.26 -2.52
CA LEU A 6 -19.49 -15.06 -3.35
C LEU A 6 -18.60 -14.03 -2.67
N ARG A 7 -18.74 -13.81 -1.35
CA ARG A 7 -17.84 -12.90 -0.61
C ARG A 7 -16.37 -13.31 -0.72
N VAL A 8 -16.08 -14.59 -0.53
CA VAL A 8 -14.72 -15.14 -0.65
C VAL A 8 -14.19 -14.98 -2.07
N PHE A 9 -15.03 -15.27 -3.07
CA PHE A 9 -14.67 -15.11 -4.48
C PHE A 9 -14.34 -13.65 -4.83
N TYR A 10 -15.22 -12.69 -4.49
CA TYR A 10 -14.98 -11.28 -4.75
C TYR A 10 -13.74 -10.76 -4.03
N ALA A 11 -13.51 -11.17 -2.77
CA ALA A 11 -12.30 -10.81 -2.04
C ALA A 11 -11.03 -11.35 -2.73
N ALA A 12 -11.07 -12.56 -3.30
CA ALA A 12 -9.96 -13.10 -4.07
C ALA A 12 -9.73 -12.32 -5.38
N VAL A 13 -10.80 -11.97 -6.10
CA VAL A 13 -10.72 -11.15 -7.33
C VAL A 13 -10.11 -9.78 -7.04
N ILE A 14 -10.61 -9.08 -6.03
CA ILE A 14 -10.11 -7.74 -5.64
C ILE A 14 -8.62 -7.82 -5.26
N ARG A 15 -8.22 -8.82 -4.46
CA ARG A 15 -6.81 -9.03 -4.09
C ARG A 15 -5.91 -9.27 -5.30
N ASN A 16 -6.37 -10.04 -6.29
CA ASN A 16 -5.63 -10.24 -7.53
C ASN A 16 -5.49 -8.94 -8.33
N LEU A 17 -6.57 -8.17 -8.48
CA LEU A 17 -6.55 -6.88 -9.18
C LEU A 17 -5.58 -5.89 -8.51
N LEU A 18 -5.59 -5.82 -7.18
CA LEU A 18 -4.65 -4.99 -6.40
C LEU A 18 -3.19 -5.42 -6.62
N ARG A 19 -2.93 -6.74 -6.60
CA ARG A 19 -1.58 -7.29 -6.85
C ARG A 19 -1.09 -6.98 -8.27
N ASP A 20 -1.98 -7.01 -9.25
CA ASP A 20 -1.64 -6.70 -10.65
C ASP A 20 -1.41 -5.20 -10.84
N ALA A 21 -2.24 -4.36 -10.23
CA ALA A 21 -2.05 -2.91 -10.21
C ALA A 21 -0.71 -2.52 -9.55
N TRP A 22 -0.37 -3.14 -8.42
CA TRP A 22 0.91 -2.93 -7.73
C TRP A 22 2.11 -3.32 -8.60
N ARG A 23 2.04 -4.47 -9.27
CA ARG A 23 3.09 -4.91 -10.21
C ARG A 23 3.26 -3.93 -11.37
N ARG A 24 2.16 -3.39 -11.89
CA ARG A 24 2.20 -2.40 -12.97
C ARG A 24 2.81 -1.08 -12.49
N LEU A 25 2.38 -0.57 -11.35
CA LEU A 25 2.93 0.66 -10.74
C LEU A 25 4.45 0.59 -10.56
N ASN A 26 4.96 -0.54 -10.03
CA ASN A 26 6.40 -0.71 -9.85
C ASN A 26 7.17 -0.74 -11.17
N ARG A 27 6.61 -1.35 -12.23
CA ARG A 27 7.23 -1.34 -13.56
C ARG A 27 7.30 0.06 -14.15
N GLU A 28 6.21 0.83 -14.04
CA GLU A 28 6.18 2.22 -14.52
C GLU A 28 7.13 3.12 -13.74
N LEU A 29 7.32 2.88 -12.44
CA LEU A 29 8.30 3.62 -11.65
C LEU A 29 9.73 3.32 -12.11
N LEU A 30 10.04 2.04 -12.35
CA LEU A 30 11.35 1.62 -12.84
C LEU A 30 11.65 2.21 -14.22
N SER A 31 10.69 2.19 -15.14
CA SER A 31 10.85 2.82 -16.46
C SER A 31 11.03 4.34 -16.35
N ALA A 32 10.21 5.01 -15.54
CA ALA A 32 10.31 6.44 -15.25
C ALA A 32 11.68 6.85 -14.69
N GLN A 33 12.24 6.04 -13.78
CA GLN A 33 13.57 6.29 -13.21
C GLN A 33 14.70 6.11 -14.23
N GLN A 34 14.58 5.13 -15.13
CA GLN A 34 15.54 4.90 -16.20
C GLN A 34 15.51 6.01 -17.26
N GLN A 35 14.35 6.60 -17.50
CA GLN A 35 14.17 7.58 -18.58
C GLN A 35 14.62 9.01 -18.23
N GLN A 36 15.02 9.31 -16.99
CA GLN A 36 15.54 10.57 -16.41
C GLN A 36 14.86 11.92 -16.76
N GLN A 37 14.12 12.08 -17.86
CA GLN A 37 13.63 13.35 -18.40
C GLN A 37 12.29 13.28 -19.18
N GLN A 38 11.67 12.11 -19.41
CA GLN A 38 10.44 11.99 -20.23
C GLN A 38 9.16 11.62 -19.46
N THR A 39 9.07 11.92 -18.17
CA THR A 39 7.84 11.65 -17.40
C THR A 39 6.96 12.89 -17.32
N ALA A 40 5.64 12.71 -17.46
CA ALA A 40 4.66 13.79 -17.31
C ALA A 40 4.63 14.40 -15.89
N PHE A 41 5.16 13.67 -14.90
CA PHE A 41 5.14 14.04 -13.48
C PHE A 41 6.56 14.18 -12.92
N SER A 42 6.71 15.02 -11.90
CA SER A 42 7.97 15.16 -11.16
C SER A 42 8.27 13.91 -10.32
N ARG A 43 9.56 13.68 -10.04
CA ARG A 43 9.99 12.57 -9.18
C ARG A 43 9.34 12.61 -7.78
N SER A 44 9.20 13.81 -7.21
CA SER A 44 8.55 14.00 -5.91
C SER A 44 7.09 13.58 -5.95
N PHE A 45 6.34 13.96 -7.00
CA PHE A 45 4.95 13.54 -7.17
C PHE A 45 4.83 12.01 -7.27
N MET A 46 5.67 11.39 -8.09
CA MET A 46 5.67 9.92 -8.25
C MET A 46 5.99 9.20 -6.93
N ASN A 47 6.93 9.72 -6.14
CA ASN A 47 7.26 9.16 -4.82
C ASN A 47 6.09 9.28 -3.83
N VAL A 48 5.35 10.40 -3.85
CA VAL A 48 4.16 10.58 -3.02
C VAL A 48 3.07 9.57 -3.41
N ALA A 49 2.78 9.43 -4.70
CA ALA A 49 1.79 8.47 -5.19
C ALA A 49 2.14 7.02 -4.80
N LEU A 50 3.43 6.66 -4.90
CA LEU A 50 3.92 5.34 -4.47
C LEU A 50 3.79 5.14 -2.95
N ASN A 51 4.13 6.16 -2.16
CA ASN A 51 4.02 6.07 -0.71
C ASN A 51 2.56 5.93 -0.25
N ILE A 52 1.62 6.61 -0.91
CA ILE A 52 0.18 6.42 -0.65
C ILE A 52 -0.22 4.96 -0.88
N ALA A 53 0.17 4.37 -2.02
CA ALA A 53 -0.14 2.97 -2.32
C ALA A 53 0.49 2.00 -1.29
N ARG A 54 1.70 2.28 -0.81
CA ARG A 54 2.36 1.49 0.26
C ARG A 54 1.64 1.60 1.59
N VAL A 55 1.22 2.80 1.97
CA VAL A 55 0.43 3.02 3.19
C VAL A 55 -0.89 2.25 3.09
N SER A 56 -1.60 2.35 1.96
CA SER A 56 -2.83 1.57 1.75
C SER A 56 -2.61 0.05 1.90
N GLN A 57 -1.51 -0.50 1.36
CA GLN A 57 -1.20 -1.92 1.56
C GLN A 57 -0.95 -2.22 3.04
N CYS A 58 -0.01 -1.50 3.67
CA CYS A 58 0.33 -1.72 5.08
C CYS A 58 -0.89 -1.65 6.02
N MET A 59 -1.81 -0.70 5.77
CA MET A 59 -2.99 -0.52 6.60
C MET A 59 -4.04 -1.62 6.41
N TYR A 60 -4.12 -2.24 5.22
CA TYR A 60 -5.18 -3.21 4.88
C TYR A 60 -4.66 -4.64 4.62
N ASP A 61 -3.38 -4.91 4.87
CA ASP A 61 -2.76 -6.23 4.60
C ASP A 61 -3.35 -7.35 5.49
N TYR A 62 -3.84 -7.01 6.68
CA TYR A 62 -4.41 -7.98 7.62
C TYR A 62 -5.94 -7.83 7.72
N GLU A 63 -6.42 -6.65 8.11
CA GLU A 63 -7.84 -6.34 8.29
C GLU A 63 -8.11 -4.85 7.99
N ASP A 64 -9.15 -4.26 8.59
CA ASP A 64 -9.38 -2.81 8.52
C ASP A 64 -8.48 -2.06 9.52
N GLY A 65 -7.24 -1.82 9.14
CA GLY A 65 -6.28 -1.15 10.02
C GLY A 65 -6.51 0.36 10.22
N ILE A 66 -7.51 0.97 9.56
CA ILE A 66 -7.86 2.39 9.76
C ILE A 66 -9.10 2.53 10.64
N GLY A 67 -10.16 1.79 10.33
CA GLY A 67 -11.44 1.88 11.03
C GLY A 67 -11.48 1.09 12.33
N VAL A 68 -10.64 0.05 12.47
CA VAL A 68 -10.58 -0.81 13.65
C VAL A 68 -9.24 -0.59 14.36
N LEU A 69 -9.32 0.03 15.54
CA LEU A 69 -8.16 0.53 16.30
C LEU A 69 -7.39 -0.55 17.07
N GLU A 70 -7.77 -1.83 16.95
CA GLU A 70 -7.30 -2.95 17.80
C GLU A 70 -6.26 -3.87 17.12
N HIS A 71 -5.62 -3.43 16.03
CA HIS A 71 -4.83 -4.33 15.18
C HIS A 71 -3.38 -3.88 14.95
N GLU A 72 -2.55 -4.83 14.50
CA GLU A 72 -1.10 -4.68 14.26
C GLU A 72 -0.69 -3.41 13.51
N SER A 73 -1.57 -2.88 12.65
CA SER A 73 -1.35 -1.63 11.93
C SER A 73 -1.15 -0.43 12.88
N MET A 74 -1.92 -0.35 13.98
CA MET A 74 -1.80 0.73 14.97
C MET A 74 -0.53 0.60 15.81
N ASP A 75 -0.15 -0.63 16.20
CA ASP A 75 1.10 -0.87 16.92
C ASP A 75 2.31 -0.43 16.09
N ARG A 76 2.31 -0.74 14.78
CA ARG A 76 3.37 -0.31 13.85
C ARG A 76 3.41 1.21 13.71
N ILE A 77 2.25 1.89 13.63
CA ILE A 77 2.20 3.36 13.58
C ILE A 77 2.75 3.96 14.87
N TYR A 78 2.32 3.45 16.03
CA TYR A 78 2.75 3.95 17.32
C TYR A 78 4.27 3.79 17.48
N SER A 79 4.80 2.60 17.18
CA SER A 79 6.24 2.36 17.24
C SER A 79 7.02 3.27 16.28
N LEU A 80 6.52 3.50 15.06
CA LEU A 80 7.18 4.37 14.09
C LEU A 80 7.16 5.86 14.48
N THR A 81 6.12 6.32 15.19
CA THR A 81 5.86 7.77 15.37
C THR A 81 6.06 8.26 16.80
N ALA A 82 5.92 7.39 17.80
CA ALA A 82 5.99 7.74 19.22
C ALA A 82 7.18 7.07 19.94
N GLU A 83 7.70 5.95 19.42
CA GLU A 83 8.82 5.23 20.02
C GLU A 83 10.15 5.56 19.33
N PRO A 84 11.08 6.26 20.00
CA PRO A 84 12.39 6.53 19.43
C PRO A 84 13.23 5.25 19.34
N ILE A 85 14.01 5.13 18.27
CA ILE A 85 14.98 4.05 18.12
C ILE A 85 16.09 4.25 19.16
N GLN A 86 16.33 3.24 20.00
CA GLN A 86 17.44 3.26 20.94
C GLN A 86 18.77 3.18 20.18
N THR A 87 19.58 4.24 20.29
CA THR A 87 20.96 4.26 19.82
C THR A 87 21.87 4.13 21.04
N ALA A 88 22.52 2.98 21.19
CA ALA A 88 23.57 2.77 22.19
C ALA A 88 24.80 3.64 21.92
#